data_AF-A0A7W0UH78-F1
#
_entry.id   AF-A0A7W0UH78-F1
#
_cell.length_a   1.000
_cell.length_b   1.000
_cell.length_c   1.000
_cell.angle_alpha   90.00
_cell.angle_beta   90.00
_cell.angle_gamma   90.00
#
_symmetry.space_group_name_H-M   'P 1'
#
loop_
_entity.id
_entity.type
_entity.pdbx_description
1 polymer ?
#
loop_
_entity_poly.entity_id
_entity_poly.type
_entity_poly.pdbx_seq_one_letter_code
_entity_poly.pdbx_strand_id
1 'polypeptide(L)' 'MEQLGFAQADLVGEDLSVTRSIGEAAHALGIQAIRSRSATERDDVLAVFLENLGLGILVPTLEESWETISDLS' A
#
# COMPACT_ATOMS: atom_id res chain seq x y z
N MET A 1 -10.58 6.77 2.25
CA MET A 1 -10.70 5.74 3.30
C MET A 1 -11.97 5.94 4.12
N GLU A 2 -12.25 7.16 4.64
CA GLU A 2 -13.54 7.45 5.30
C GLU A 2 -14.77 7.17 4.41
N GLN A 3 -14.66 7.43 3.10
CA GLN A 3 -15.70 7.11 2.11
C GLN A 3 -15.98 5.60 1.94
N LEU A 4 -15.06 4.74 2.41
CA LEU A 4 -15.21 3.29 2.45
C LEU A 4 -15.59 2.78 3.85
N GLY A 5 -15.79 3.68 4.81
CA GLY A 5 -16.18 3.35 6.19
C GLY A 5 -15.06 2.85 7.10
N PHE A 6 -13.80 2.90 6.66
CA PHE A 6 -12.66 2.46 7.47
C PHE A 6 -12.09 3.60 8.31
N ALA A 7 -11.91 3.34 9.59
CA ALA A 7 -11.15 4.18 10.49
C ALA A 7 -9.66 3.95 10.27
N GLN A 8 -8.85 4.92 10.69
CA GLN A 8 -7.40 4.82 10.55
C GLN A 8 -6.82 3.59 11.27
N ALA A 9 -7.36 3.26 12.44
CA ALA A 9 -6.95 2.09 13.22
C ALA A 9 -7.10 0.77 12.45
N ASP A 10 -8.06 0.70 11.51
CA ASP A 10 -8.30 -0.49 10.68
C ASP A 10 -7.21 -0.69 9.61
N LEU A 11 -6.37 0.32 9.37
CA LEU A 11 -5.38 0.35 8.31
C LEU A 11 -3.93 0.26 8.83
N VAL A 12 -3.72 0.58 10.11
CA VAL A 12 -2.39 0.68 10.74
C VAL A 12 -2.20 -0.28 11.91
N GLY A 13 -3.22 -1.07 12.25
CA GLY A 13 -3.18 -2.07 13.31
C GLY A 13 -2.42 -3.34 12.94
N GLU A 14 -2.23 -4.22 13.93
CA GLU A 14 -1.61 -5.54 13.73
C GLU A 14 -2.49 -6.50 12.90
N ASP A 15 -3.80 -6.27 12.90
CA ASP A 15 -4.73 -7.03 12.07
C ASP A 15 -4.69 -6.53 10.61
N LEU A 16 -4.01 -7.30 9.77
CA LEU A 16 -3.86 -7.02 8.35
C LEU A 16 -5.01 -7.58 7.48
N SER A 17 -6.07 -8.13 8.08
CA SER A 17 -7.17 -8.75 7.31
C SER A 17 -7.88 -7.73 6.40
N VAL A 18 -8.11 -6.52 6.90
CA VAL A 18 -8.79 -5.43 6.16
C VAL A 18 -7.92 -4.95 4.99
N THR A 19 -6.67 -4.60 5.25
CA THR A 19 -5.74 -4.10 4.22
C THR A 19 -5.47 -5.17 3.16
N ARG A 20 -5.39 -6.44 3.56
CA ARG A 20 -5.33 -7.58 2.63
C ARG A 20 -6.56 -7.66 1.73
N SER A 21 -7.76 -7.62 2.31
CA SER A 21 -9.01 -7.70 1.54
C SER A 21 -9.15 -6.55 0.53
N ILE A 22 -8.76 -5.33 0.93
CA ILE A 22 -8.72 -4.16 0.03
C ILE A 22 -7.73 -4.40 -1.13
N GLY A 23 -6.53 -4.91 -0.83
CA GLY A 23 -5.52 -5.22 -1.83
C GLY A 23 -5.99 -6.28 -2.83
N GLU A 24 -6.57 -7.38 -2.34
CA GLU A 24 -7.12 -8.45 -3.17
C GLU A 24 -8.25 -7.96 -4.08
N ALA A 25 -9.17 -7.16 -3.55
CA ALA A 25 -10.26 -6.57 -4.33
C ALA A 25 -9.74 -5.61 -5.42
N ALA A 26 -8.80 -4.74 -5.07
CA ALA A 26 -8.20 -3.80 -6.01
C ALA A 26 -7.45 -4.53 -7.14
N HIS A 27 -6.68 -5.55 -6.78
CA HIS A 27 -5.99 -6.41 -7.74
C HIS A 27 -6.99 -7.09 -8.69
N ALA A 28 -8.06 -7.71 -8.15
CA ALA A 28 -9.09 -8.38 -8.95
C ALA A 28 -9.85 -7.43 -9.91
N LEU A 29 -9.96 -6.15 -9.56
CA LEU A 29 -10.58 -5.11 -10.38
C LEU A 29 -9.64 -4.51 -11.43
N GLY A 30 -8.39 -4.96 -11.51
CA GLY A 30 -7.40 -4.42 -12.44
C GLY A 30 -6.93 -3.01 -12.08
N ILE A 31 -7.07 -2.60 -10.81
CA ILE A 31 -6.53 -1.33 -10.33
C ILE A 31 -5.00 -1.39 -10.39
N GLN A 32 -4.37 -0.29 -10.81
CA GLN A 32 -2.92 -0.23 -11.00
C GLN A 32 -2.16 0.04 -9.70
N ALA A 33 -2.75 0.82 -8.79
CA ALA A 33 -2.11 1.17 -7.53
C ALA A 33 -3.13 1.59 -6.47
N ILE A 34 -2.73 1.46 -5.21
CA ILE A 34 -3.45 1.97 -4.03
C ILE A 34 -2.57 2.98 -3.33
N ARG A 35 -3.06 4.21 -3.18
CA ARG A 35 -2.44 5.22 -2.32
C ARG A 35 -3.09 5.16 -0.95
N SER A 36 -2.28 5.03 0.09
CA SER A 36 -2.71 5.06 1.50
C SER A 36 -1.79 5.96 2.31
N ARG A 37 -2.27 6.49 3.43
CA ARG A 37 -1.40 7.09 4.43
C ARG A 37 -0.48 6.02 5.02
N SER A 38 0.76 6.38 5.26
CA SER A 38 1.73 5.55 5.98
C SER A 38 1.23 5.27 7.39
N ALA A 39 1.57 4.09 7.91
CA ALA A 39 1.31 3.72 9.30
C ALA A 39 2.00 4.66 10.30
N THR A 40 3.09 5.34 9.89
CA THR A 40 3.78 6.35 10.71
C THR A 40 3.15 7.74 10.62
N GLU A 41 2.11 7.91 9.80
CA GLU A 41 1.40 9.16 9.51
C GLU A 41 2.23 10.28 8.87
N ARG A 42 3.53 10.04 8.64
CA ARG A 42 4.46 11.07 8.16
C ARG A 42 4.36 11.32 6.66
N ASP A 43 3.90 10.33 5.90
CA ASP A 43 3.81 10.42 4.43
C ASP A 43 2.74 9.48 3.86
N ASP A 44 2.60 9.46 2.55
CA ASP A 44 1.79 8.51 1.80
C ASP A 44 2.64 7.35 1.26
N VAL A 45 2.03 6.17 1.22
CA VAL A 45 2.56 4.96 0.60
C VAL A 45 1.75 4.65 -0.65
N LEU A 46 2.44 4.29 -1.73
CA LEU A 46 1.83 3.82 -2.97
C LEU A 46 2.16 2.34 -3.18
N ALA A 47 1.16 1.47 -3.03
CA ALA A 47 1.27 0.06 -3.39
C ALA A 47 0.91 -0.09 -4.88
N VAL A 48 1.80 -0.66 -5.68
CA VAL A 48 1.66 -0.78 -7.14
C VAL A 48 1.51 -2.25 -7.55
N PHE A 49 0.51 -2.55 -8.37
CA PHE A 49 0.31 -3.86 -9.00
C PHE A 49 0.96 -3.85 -10.38
N LEU A 50 2.18 -4.38 -10.47
CA LEU A 50 3.00 -4.33 -11.69
C LEU A 50 2.33 -5.03 -12.87
N GLU A 51 1.64 -6.13 -12.60
CA GLU A 51 0.85 -6.92 -13.54
C GLU A 51 -0.32 -6.15 -14.18
N ASN A 52 -0.82 -5.11 -13.51
CA ASN A 52 -1.93 -4.29 -13.98
C ASN A 52 -1.48 -3.01 -14.71
N LEU A 53 -0.17 -2.75 -14.77
CA LEU A 53 0.36 -1.58 -15.46
C LEU A 53 0.31 -1.80 -16.98
N GLY A 54 -0.54 -1.03 -17.63
CA GLY A 54 -0.70 -1.07 -19.08
C GLY A 54 0.60 -0.68 -19.79
N LEU A 55 1.31 -1.67 -20.32
CA LEU A 55 2.37 -1.58 -21.34
C LEU A 55 3.64 -0.76 -21.01
N GLY A 56 3.84 -0.33 -19.78
CA GLY A 56 5.10 0.28 -19.33
C GLY A 56 6.01 -0.77 -18.69
N ILE A 57 7.24 -0.94 -19.20
CA ILE A 57 8.28 -1.67 -18.46
C ILE A 57 8.64 -0.80 -17.24
N LEU A 58 8.10 -1.14 -16.08
CA LEU A 58 8.60 -0.64 -14.81
C LEU A 58 9.78 -1.51 -14.42
N VAL A 59 10.98 -0.93 -14.40
CA VAL A 59 12.16 -1.53 -13.80
C VAL A 59 12.25 -0.97 -12.39
N PRO A 60 11.57 -1.56 -11.38
CA PRO A 60 11.74 -1.13 -10.01
C PRO A 60 13.20 -1.34 -9.63
N THR A 61 13.84 -0.28 -9.19
CA THR A 61 15.12 -0.34 -8.52
C THR A 61 14.84 -0.17 -7.05
N LEU A 62 15.31 -1.13 -6.24
CA LEU A 62 15.25 -1.01 -4.80
C LEU A 62 16.24 0.10 -4.42
N GLU A 63 15.72 1.28 -4.12
CA GLU A 63 16.53 2.39 -3.63
C GLU A 63 16.92 2.14 -2.17
N GLU A 64 15.96 1.70 -1.36
CA GLU A 64 16.14 1.51 0.07
C GLU A 64 15.13 0.50 0.63
N SER A 65 15.55 -0.29 1.62
CA SER A 65 14.70 -1.21 2.37
C SER A 65 14.73 -0.85 3.85
N TRP A 66 13.56 -0.70 4.46
CA TRP A 66 13.42 -0.49 5.90
C TRP A 66 12.73 -1.71 6.51
N GLU A 67 13.49 -2.53 7.23
CA GLU A 67 12.98 -3.73 7.89
C GLU A 67 12.74 -3.48 9.39
N THR A 68 13.38 -2.45 9.95
CA THR A 68 13.35 -2.12 11.36
C THR A 68 13.16 -0.63 11.59
N ILE A 69 12.68 -0.26 12.80
CA ILE A 69 12.52 1.15 13.21
C ILE A 69 13.84 1.93 13.17
N SER A 70 14.97 1.23 13.31
CA SER A 70 16.31 1.83 13.27
C SER A 70 16.67 2.33 11.88
N ASP A 71 15.98 1.86 10.84
CA ASP A 71 16.30 2.21 9.45
C ASP A 71 15.67 3.55 9.02
N LEU A 72 14.85 4.17 9.89
CA LEU A 72 14.14 5.44 9.65
C LEU A 72 14.88 6.68 10.21
N SER A 73 16.16 6.55 10.60
CA SER A 73 16.92 7.61 11.29
C SER A 73 17.72 8.51 10.37
#